data_AF-A0AAW5D376-F1
#
_entry.id   AF-A0AAW5D376-F1
#
_cell.length_a   1.000
_cell.length_b   1.000
_cell.length_c   1.000
_cell.angle_alpha   90.00
_cell.angle_beta   90.00
_cell.angle_gamma   90.00
#
_symmetry.space_group_name_H-M   'P 1'
#
loop_
_entity.id
_entity.type
_entity.pdbx_description
1 polymer ?
#
loop_
_entity_poly.entity_id
_entity_poly.type
_entity_poly.pdbx_seq_one_letter_code
_entity_poly.pdbx_strand_id
1 'polypeptide(L)'
;MFKQLSRLILPIVVTIGVAGCSNTPTATKADIPLVHSSLAYSLAPDKELAINIPKANIYHDTQESFSIRFNGHQYESLKHYISATGNKCIRFSLQDGETASSDIQRKMTTCQRNGQWRVITPLVASATVQGE
;
A
#
# COMPACT_ATOMS: atom_id res chain seq x y z
N MET A 1 -11.81 -55.09 48.44
CA MET A 1 -12.19 -55.45 47.05
C MET A 1 -11.97 -54.23 46.15
N PHE A 2 -10.77 -54.05 45.62
CA PHE A 2 -10.41 -53.00 44.66
C PHE A 2 -9.97 -53.68 43.36
N LYS A 3 -10.91 -54.06 42.51
CA LYS A 3 -10.57 -54.74 41.23
C LYS A 3 -11.47 -54.39 40.05
N GLN A 4 -12.22 -53.28 40.13
CA GLN A 4 -13.07 -52.84 39.01
C GLN A 4 -12.75 -51.46 38.44
N LEU A 5 -11.79 -50.72 39.00
CA LEU A 5 -11.45 -49.40 38.46
C LEU A 5 -10.52 -49.43 37.23
N SER A 6 -10.01 -50.61 36.84
CA SER A 6 -8.98 -50.72 35.79
C SER A 6 -9.52 -50.99 34.39
N ARG A 7 -10.84 -50.99 34.17
CA ARG A 7 -11.44 -51.32 32.85
C ARG A 7 -12.27 -50.21 32.21
N LEU A 8 -12.21 -48.99 32.74
CA LEU A 8 -13.04 -47.87 32.26
C LEU A 8 -12.21 -46.64 31.85
N ILE A 9 -10.96 -46.85 31.43
CA ILE A 9 -10.09 -45.79 30.87
C ILE A 9 -9.81 -46.07 29.38
N LEU A 10 -10.81 -46.59 28.66
CA LEU A 10 -10.69 -46.84 27.22
C LEU A 10 -12.08 -46.70 26.56
N PRO A 11 -12.65 -45.48 26.56
CA PRO A 11 -12.85 -44.83 25.26
C PRO A 11 -12.91 -43.29 25.33
N ILE A 12 -12.05 -42.61 26.10
CA ILE A 12 -12.03 -41.12 26.11
C ILE A 12 -11.00 -40.55 25.10
N VAL A 13 -10.19 -41.41 24.46
CA VAL A 13 -9.11 -41.02 23.54
C VAL A 13 -9.52 -41.07 22.06
N VAL A 14 -10.78 -40.78 21.71
CA VAL A 14 -11.24 -40.81 20.29
C VAL A 14 -12.08 -39.59 19.90
N THR A 15 -11.88 -38.41 20.52
CA THR A 15 -12.61 -37.20 20.11
C THR A 15 -11.75 -35.94 19.89
N ILE A 16 -10.42 -36.01 20.06
CA ILE A 16 -9.53 -34.84 19.86
C ILE A 16 -8.94 -34.77 18.43
N GLY A 17 -9.53 -35.50 17.48
CA GLY A 17 -8.95 -35.74 16.16
C GLY A 17 -9.55 -34.96 14.99
N VAL A 18 -10.41 -33.95 15.21
CA VAL A 18 -11.03 -33.21 14.10
C VAL A 18 -11.20 -31.71 14.40
N ALA A 19 -10.16 -31.06 14.91
CA ALA A 19 -10.01 -29.62 14.69
C ALA A 19 -9.23 -29.44 13.37
N GLY A 20 -9.89 -29.75 12.26
CA GLY A 20 -9.37 -29.42 10.94
C GLY A 20 -9.26 -27.90 10.85
N CYS A 21 -8.04 -27.37 10.84
CA CYS A 21 -7.80 -25.99 10.48
C CYS A 21 -8.23 -25.77 9.02
N SER A 22 -9.51 -25.46 8.78
CA SER A 22 -9.90 -24.82 7.53
C SER A 22 -9.45 -23.35 7.58
N ASN A 23 -8.13 -23.14 7.57
CA ASN A 23 -7.55 -21.85 7.22
C ASN A 23 -7.80 -21.65 5.72
N THR A 24 -9.05 -21.38 5.39
CA THR A 24 -9.43 -20.93 4.06
C THR A 24 -8.80 -19.54 3.95
N PRO A 25 -7.79 -19.34 3.08
CA PRO A 25 -7.14 -18.04 2.97
C PRO A 25 -8.21 -17.01 2.62
N THR A 26 -8.24 -15.91 3.38
CA THR A 26 -9.18 -14.81 3.13
C THR A 26 -9.02 -14.36 1.68
N ALA A 27 -10.10 -14.39 0.90
CA ALA A 27 -10.08 -13.97 -0.49
C ALA A 27 -9.75 -12.47 -0.58
N THR A 28 -8.48 -12.14 -0.74
CA THR A 28 -8.01 -10.78 -0.99
C THR A 28 -8.19 -10.46 -2.46
N LYS A 29 -9.16 -9.61 -2.79
CA LYS A 29 -9.22 -8.98 -4.11
C LYS A 29 -8.07 -7.99 -4.24
N ALA A 30 -7.01 -8.42 -4.92
CA ALA A 30 -5.98 -7.50 -5.39
C ALA A 30 -6.48 -6.94 -6.73
N ASP A 31 -6.95 -5.69 -6.71
CA ASP A 31 -7.28 -4.94 -7.92
C ASP A 31 -5.96 -4.48 -8.56
N ILE A 32 -5.24 -5.44 -9.13
CA ILE A 32 -3.97 -5.18 -9.81
C ILE A 32 -4.32 -4.76 -11.23
N PRO A 33 -4.08 -3.50 -11.62
CA PRO A 33 -4.35 -3.08 -12.98
C PRO A 33 -3.53 -3.95 -13.94
N LEU A 34 -4.20 -4.50 -14.96
CA LEU A 34 -3.61 -5.22 -16.08
C LEU A 34 -2.70 -4.25 -16.86
N VAL A 35 -1.47 -4.07 -16.41
CA VAL A 35 -0.45 -3.30 -17.12
C VAL A 35 0.37 -4.25 -17.98
N HIS A 36 0.49 -3.94 -19.27
CA HIS A 36 1.37 -4.66 -20.20
C HIS A 36 2.81 -4.62 -19.66
N SER A 37 3.57 -5.71 -19.80
CA SER A 37 4.94 -5.84 -19.25
C SER A 37 5.91 -4.76 -19.77
N SER A 38 5.61 -4.13 -20.90
CA SER A 38 6.37 -2.97 -21.40
C SER A 38 6.14 -1.66 -20.63
N LEU A 39 5.10 -1.60 -19.80
CA LEU A 39 4.83 -0.50 -18.85
C LEU A 39 5.27 -0.85 -17.43
N ALA A 40 5.61 -2.12 -17.18
CA ALA A 40 6.31 -2.49 -15.97
C ALA A 40 7.71 -1.89 -16.07
N TYR A 41 7.94 -0.84 -15.29
CA TYR A 41 9.29 -0.48 -14.86
C TYR A 41 10.14 0.31 -15.88
N SER A 42 9.67 1.50 -16.30
CA SER A 42 10.62 2.59 -16.58
C SER A 42 11.05 3.22 -15.25
N LEU A 43 11.78 2.45 -14.42
CA LEU A 43 12.62 3.04 -13.37
C LEU A 43 13.87 3.55 -14.06
N ALA A 44 13.74 4.69 -14.70
CA ALA A 44 14.88 5.53 -14.96
C ALA A 44 15.21 6.19 -13.60
N PRO A 45 16.25 5.75 -12.86
CA PRO A 45 16.55 6.24 -11.51
C PRO A 45 16.84 7.75 -11.46
N ASP A 46 17.10 8.34 -12.62
CA ASP A 46 17.28 9.77 -12.90
C ASP A 46 15.98 10.59 -12.83
N LYS A 47 14.80 9.97 -12.84
CA LYS A 47 13.51 10.68 -12.78
C LYS A 47 12.88 10.73 -11.38
N GLU A 48 13.46 10.04 -10.40
CA GLU A 48 12.93 9.94 -9.04
C GLU A 48 13.48 11.06 -8.15
N LEU A 49 12.69 12.13 -7.99
CA LEU A 49 13.04 13.27 -7.15
C LEU A 49 12.99 12.87 -5.68
N ALA A 50 14.14 12.89 -5.01
CA ALA A 50 14.22 12.72 -3.56
C ALA A 50 13.61 13.94 -2.86
N ILE A 51 12.77 13.69 -1.87
CA ILE A 51 12.10 14.73 -1.08
C ILE A 51 12.25 14.41 0.40
N ASN A 52 12.39 15.46 1.20
CA ASN A 52 12.36 15.34 2.65
C ASN A 52 10.94 15.61 3.14
N ILE A 53 10.29 14.59 3.69
CA ILE A 53 9.00 14.73 4.37
C ILE A 53 9.22 14.46 5.87
N PRO A 54 9.25 15.51 6.71
CA PRO A 54 9.41 15.34 8.15
C PRO A 54 8.33 14.44 8.73
N LYS A 55 8.73 13.51 9.61
CA LYS A 55 7.82 12.60 10.33
C LYS A 55 6.92 11.73 9.43
N ALA A 56 7.22 11.60 8.13
CA ALA A 56 6.43 10.79 7.20
C ALA A 56 6.20 9.34 7.66
N ASN A 57 7.20 8.73 8.32
CA ASN A 57 7.04 7.37 8.86
C ASN A 57 5.99 7.32 9.97
N ILE A 58 5.95 8.34 10.84
CA ILE A 58 4.97 8.43 11.91
C ILE A 58 3.57 8.58 11.29
N TYR A 59 3.39 9.53 10.36
CA TYR A 59 2.11 9.71 9.67
C TYR A 59 1.67 8.48 8.88
N HIS A 60 2.62 7.75 8.28
CA HIS A 60 2.33 6.48 7.60
C HIS A 60 1.85 5.40 8.57
N ASP A 61 2.50 5.28 9.73
CA ASP A 61 2.17 4.29 10.75
C ASP A 61 0.85 4.62 11.48
N THR A 62 0.56 5.91 11.72
CA THR A 62 -0.70 6.38 12.33
C THR A 62 -1.84 6.55 11.33
N GLN A 63 -1.54 6.50 10.03
CA GLN A 63 -2.47 6.82 8.93
C GLN A 63 -3.10 8.22 9.01
N GLU A 64 -2.47 9.14 9.72
CA GLU A 64 -2.95 10.52 9.87
C GLU A 64 -2.76 11.32 8.59
N SER A 65 -3.74 12.19 8.28
CA SER A 65 -3.60 13.12 7.15
C SER A 65 -2.63 14.26 7.50
N PHE A 66 -1.80 14.65 6.55
CA PHE A 66 -0.91 15.79 6.64
C PHE A 66 -0.67 16.43 5.27
N SER A 67 -0.23 17.68 5.27
CA SER A 67 0.06 18.43 4.05
C SER A 67 1.55 18.68 3.87
N ILE A 68 1.98 18.73 2.62
CA ILE A 68 3.34 19.06 2.21
C ILE A 68 3.32 20.12 1.11
N ARG A 69 4.43 20.84 0.96
CA ARG A 69 4.68 21.70 -0.20
C ARG A 69 5.67 21.02 -1.12
N PHE A 70 5.32 20.89 -2.39
CA PHE A 70 6.18 20.31 -3.42
C PHE A 70 6.07 21.14 -4.71
N ASN A 71 7.20 21.54 -5.28
CA ASN A 71 7.27 22.41 -6.46
C ASN A 71 6.40 23.67 -6.36
N GLY A 72 6.32 24.28 -5.16
CA GLY A 72 5.55 25.50 -4.93
C GLY A 72 4.07 25.29 -4.60
N HIS A 73 3.53 24.09 -4.82
CA HIS A 73 2.12 23.77 -4.60
C HIS A 73 1.87 23.02 -3.30
N GLN A 74 0.70 23.23 -2.71
CA GLN A 74 0.26 22.51 -1.52
C GLN A 74 -0.47 21.21 -1.86
N TYR A 75 -0.03 20.13 -1.22
CA TYR A 75 -0.54 18.78 -1.40
C TYR A 75 -0.98 18.21 -0.06
N GLU A 76 -2.13 17.54 -0.03
CA GLU A 76 -2.67 16.84 1.14
C GLU A 76 -2.58 15.33 0.94
N SER A 77 -2.20 14.60 1.99
CA SER A 77 -2.12 13.15 1.96
C SER A 77 -3.51 12.52 1.89
N LEU A 78 -3.74 11.67 0.90
CA LEU A 78 -4.99 10.94 0.71
C LEU A 78 -4.92 9.51 1.22
N LYS A 79 -3.77 8.84 1.05
CA LYS A 79 -3.67 7.40 1.34
C LYS A 79 -2.25 6.99 1.69
N HIS A 80 -2.15 6.22 2.77
CA HIS A 80 -0.96 5.53 3.23
C HIS A 80 -1.06 4.05 2.86
N TYR A 81 -0.04 3.47 2.22
CA TYR A 81 -0.04 2.06 1.81
C TYR A 81 1.36 1.48 1.67
N ILE A 82 1.47 0.15 1.54
CA ILE A 82 2.71 -0.55 1.19
C ILE A 82 2.63 -0.96 -0.29
N SER A 83 3.66 -0.66 -1.08
CA SER A 83 3.70 -1.05 -2.49
C SER A 83 3.86 -2.56 -2.67
N ALA A 84 3.63 -3.07 -3.88
CA ALA A 84 3.92 -4.46 -4.23
C ALA A 84 5.40 -4.85 -4.02
N THR A 85 6.30 -3.87 -4.03
CA THR A 85 7.73 -4.05 -3.77
C THR A 85 8.10 -3.88 -2.29
N GLY A 86 7.12 -3.76 -1.39
CA GLY A 86 7.33 -3.66 0.06
C GLY A 86 7.69 -2.27 0.57
N ASN A 87 7.61 -1.23 -0.26
CA ASN A 87 7.98 0.13 0.14
C ASN A 87 6.79 0.87 0.78
N LYS A 88 7.03 1.62 1.86
CA LYS A 88 6.04 2.55 2.42
C LYS A 88 5.77 3.65 1.40
N CYS A 89 4.51 3.89 1.07
CA CYS A 89 4.09 4.89 0.10
C CYS A 89 2.95 5.76 0.62
N ILE A 90 2.93 7.01 0.17
CA ILE A 90 1.91 8.01 0.49
C ILE A 90 1.47 8.66 -0.82
N ARG A 91 0.15 8.62 -1.07
CA ARG A 91 -0.47 9.34 -2.18
C ARG A 91 -1.00 10.66 -1.69
N PHE A 92 -0.69 11.72 -2.43
CA PHE A 92 -1.14 13.07 -2.18
C PHE A 92 -2.04 13.57 -3.31
N SER A 93 -2.95 14.48 -3.00
CA SER A 93 -3.67 15.31 -3.97
C SER A 93 -3.33 16.77 -3.78
N LEU A 94 -3.34 17.51 -4.89
CA LEU A 94 -3.30 18.96 -4.86
C LEU A 94 -4.49 19.48 -4.03
N GLN A 95 -4.23 20.42 -3.13
CA GLN A 95 -5.27 20.98 -2.25
C GLN A 95 -6.26 21.86 -3.03
N ASP A 96 -7.53 21.85 -2.62
CA ASP A 96 -8.57 22.69 -3.22
C ASP A 96 -8.20 24.18 -3.13
N GLY A 97 -8.30 24.89 -4.26
CA GLY A 97 -7.91 26.30 -4.39
C GLY A 97 -6.59 26.54 -5.14
N GLU A 98 -5.76 25.50 -5.31
CA GLU A 98 -4.62 25.53 -6.23
C GLU A 98 -5.10 25.27 -7.67
N THR A 99 -4.82 26.20 -8.59
CA THR A 99 -5.15 26.05 -10.00
C THR A 99 -4.24 25.00 -10.64
N ALA A 100 -4.76 23.78 -10.82
CA ALA A 100 -4.10 22.77 -11.63
C ALA A 100 -4.10 23.18 -13.10
N SER A 101 -2.98 23.70 -13.59
CA SER A 101 -2.72 23.82 -15.03
C SER A 101 -2.53 22.42 -15.65
N SER A 102 -2.53 22.31 -16.99
CA SER A 102 -2.25 21.06 -17.70
C SER A 102 -0.93 20.41 -17.27
N ASP A 103 0.01 21.22 -16.78
CA ASP A 103 1.36 20.80 -16.43
C ASP A 103 1.49 20.39 -14.96
N ILE A 104 0.50 20.70 -14.12
CA ILE A 104 0.50 20.40 -12.69
C ILE A 104 -0.16 19.04 -12.44
N GLN A 105 0.59 18.13 -11.81
CA GLN A 105 0.05 16.84 -11.41
C GLN A 105 -0.92 17.00 -10.23
N ARG A 106 -2.21 16.77 -10.49
CA ARG A 106 -3.25 16.75 -9.44
C ARG A 106 -3.03 15.70 -8.36
N LYS A 107 -2.35 14.61 -8.71
CA LYS A 107 -2.02 13.51 -7.79
C LYS A 107 -0.55 13.21 -7.88
N MET A 108 0.09 13.15 -6.71
CA MET A 108 1.49 12.79 -6.57
C MET A 108 1.59 11.55 -5.68
N THR A 109 2.52 10.65 -5.97
CA THR A 109 2.81 9.51 -5.10
C THR A 109 4.25 9.59 -4.66
N THR A 110 4.49 9.34 -3.38
CA THR A 110 5.84 9.28 -2.80
C THR A 110 6.03 7.92 -2.17
N CYS A 111 7.22 7.35 -2.28
CA CYS A 111 7.56 6.07 -1.66
C CYS A 111 8.95 6.15 -1.02
N GLN A 112 9.11 5.47 0.11
CA GLN A 112 10.40 5.31 0.75
C GLN A 112 11.23 4.30 -0.03
N ARG A 113 12.41 4.70 -0.49
CA ARG A 113 13.38 3.87 -1.19
C ARG A 113 14.78 4.17 -0.66
N ASN A 114 15.51 3.13 -0.29
CA ASN A 114 16.86 3.25 0.29
C ASN A 114 16.90 4.23 1.49
N GLY A 115 15.88 4.20 2.35
CA GLY A 115 15.76 5.07 3.52
C GLY A 115 15.29 6.51 3.23
N GLN A 116 15.14 6.91 1.97
CA GLN A 116 14.71 8.26 1.58
C GLN A 116 13.34 8.25 0.90
N TRP A 117 12.53 9.28 1.12
CA TRP A 117 11.28 9.46 0.40
C TRP A 117 11.54 10.02 -1.00
N ARG A 118 10.90 9.42 -2.01
CA ARG A 118 11.06 9.82 -3.41
C ARG A 118 9.70 9.96 -4.08
N VAL A 119 9.54 11.00 -4.90
CA VAL A 119 8.38 11.17 -5.76
C VAL A 119 8.46 10.16 -6.90
N ILE A 120 7.38 9.43 -7.10
CA ILE A 120 7.24 8.45 -8.18
C ILE A 120 6.49 9.11 -9.32
N THR A 121 7.14 9.22 -10.48
CA THR A 121 6.50 9.74 -11.69
C THR A 121 5.38 8.79 -12.12
N PRO A 122 4.17 9.29 -12.42
CA PRO A 122 3.10 8.45 -12.94
C PRO A 122 3.49 7.85 -14.29
N LEU A 123 3.17 6.57 -14.49
CA LEU A 123 3.44 5.84 -15.75
C LEU A 123 2.60 6.35 -16.92
N VAL A 124 1.44 6.94 -16.62
CA VAL A 124 0.54 7.52 -17.61
C VAL A 124 0.25 8.94 -17.15
N ALA A 125 0.84 9.92 -17.84
CA ALA A 125 0.32 11.28 -17.77
C ALA A 125 -1.01 11.27 -18.52
N SER A 126 -2.09 11.68 -17.87
CA SER A 126 -3.33 11.98 -18.58
C SER A 126 -3.06 13.20 -19.47
N ALA A 127 -2.54 12.98 -20.67
CA ALA A 127 -2.66 13.97 -21.73
C ALA A 127 -4.15 14.19 -21.90
N THR A 128 -4.63 15.40 -21.66
CA THR A 128 -5.94 15.83 -22.14
C THR A 128 -5.98 15.50 -23.62
N VAL A 129 -6.70 14.45 -23.99
CA VAL A 129 -7.02 14.19 -25.38
C VAL A 129 -7.89 15.38 -25.79
N GLN A 130 -7.27 16.33 -26.48
CA GLN A 130 -7.95 17.40 -27.17
C GLN A 130 -8.57 16.73 -28.40
N GLY A 131 -9.68 16.05 -28.16
CA GLY A 131 -10.51 15.47 -29.21
C GLY A 131 -11.31 16.59 -29.86
N GLU A 132 -11.08 16.73 -31.17
CA GLU A 132 -11.87 17.49 -32.16
C GLU A 132 -13.40 17.39 -31.98
#